data_AF-A0A8G0Q751-F1
#
_entry.id   AF-A0A8G0Q751-F1
#
_cell.length_a   1.000
_cell.length_b   1.000
_cell.length_c   1.000
_cell.angle_alpha   90.00
_cell.angle_beta   90.00
_cell.angle_gamma   90.00
#
_symmetry.space_group_name_H-M   'P 1'
#
loop_
_entity.id
_entity.type
_entity.pdbx_description
1 polymer ?
#
loop_
_entity_poly.entity_id
_entity_poly.type
_entity_poly.pdbx_seq_one_letter_code
_entity_poly.pdbx_strand_id
1 'polypeptide(L)' 'GIPVGDLLGDFSVFREKFTTIVNTHLRLFPSIKIDIEAELARYKEYAEKVRPYVKDTICFLHTALR' A
#
# COMPACT_ATOMS: atom_id res chain seq x y z
N GLY A 1 10.12 2.50 0.39
CA GLY A 1 8.81 2.18 1.01
C GLY A 1 7.73 2.98 0.33
N ILE A 2 6.49 2.49 0.30
CA ILE A 2 5.35 3.15 -0.34
C ILE A 2 4.38 3.61 0.75
N PRO A 3 3.98 4.89 0.80
CA PRO A 3 3.05 5.37 1.82
C PRO A 3 1.62 4.85 1.58
N VAL A 4 0.84 4.69 2.65
CA VAL A 4 -0.59 4.34 2.59
C VAL A 4 -1.41 5.34 1.75
N GLY A 5 -0.96 6.59 1.65
CA GLY A 5 -1.57 7.59 0.78
C GLY A 5 -1.50 7.22 -0.71
N ASP A 6 -0.42 6.58 -1.17
CA ASP A 6 -0.30 6.12 -2.57
C ASP A 6 -1.25 4.95 -2.86
N LEU A 7 -1.57 4.14 -1.84
CA LEU A 7 -2.50 3.01 -1.96
C LEU A 7 -3.97 3.49 -2.07
N LEU A 8 -4.33 4.57 -1.36
CA LEU A 8 -5.68 5.15 -1.36
C LEU A 8 -5.90 6.19 -2.47
N GLY A 9 -4.81 6.66 -3.10
CA GLY A 9 -4.80 7.60 -4.21
C GLY A 9 -4.81 6.91 -5.57
N ASP A 10 -3.77 7.14 -6.38
CA ASP A 10 -3.65 6.57 -7.71
C ASP A 10 -3.02 5.17 -7.69
N PHE A 11 -3.86 4.15 -7.86
CA PHE A 11 -3.45 2.75 -7.86
C PHE A 11 -2.46 2.40 -8.99
N SER A 12 -2.46 3.13 -10.11
CA SER A 12 -1.50 2.89 -11.20
C SER A 12 -0.08 3.24 -10.77
N VAL A 13 0.10 4.36 -10.05
CA VAL A 13 1.40 4.77 -9.51
C VAL A 13 1.87 3.80 -8.43
N PHE A 14 0.94 3.34 -7.58
CA PHE A 14 1.22 2.30 -6.59
C PHE A 14 1.75 1.01 -7.26
N ARG A 15 1.06 0.54 -8.32
CA ARG A 15 1.43 -0.67 -9.06
C ARG A 15 2.84 -0.58 -9.64
N GLU A 16 3.19 0.55 -10.23
CA GLU A 16 4.51 0.75 -10.86
C GLU A 16 5.63 0.73 -9.81
N LYS A 17 5.45 1.44 -8.69
CA LYS A 17 6.40 1.45 -7.57
C LYS A 17 6.54 0.07 -6.93
N PHE A 18 5.42 -0.62 -6.72
CA PHE A 18 5.38 -1.96 -6.13
C PHE A 18 6.13 -2.96 -7.00
N THR A 19 5.86 -2.97 -8.31
CA THR A 19 6.53 -3.84 -9.28
C THR A 19 8.04 -3.60 -9.29
N THR A 20 8.47 -2.35 -9.23
CA THR A 20 9.89 -1.99 -9.16
C THR A 20 10.56 -2.58 -7.91
N ILE A 21 9.93 -2.45 -6.74
CA ILE A 21 10.47 -2.98 -5.47
C ILE A 21 10.51 -4.52 -5.48
N VAL A 22 9.45 -5.16 -5.96
CA VAL A 22 9.38 -6.63 -6.06
C VAL A 22 10.46 -7.15 -6.99
N ASN A 23 10.68 -6.51 -8.15
CA ASN A 23 11.75 -6.88 -9.07
C ASN A 23 13.13 -6.76 -8.41
N THR A 24 13.38 -5.72 -7.61
CA THR A 24 14.63 -5.61 -6.84
C THR A 24 14.74 -6.70 -5.78
N HIS A 25 13.65 -7.03 -5.07
CA HIS A 25 13.64 -8.10 -4.07
C HIS A 25 13.85 -9.49 -4.68
N LEU A 26 13.20 -9.79 -5.81
CA LEU A 26 13.39 -11.05 -6.54
C LEU A 26 14.83 -11.23 -7.02
N ARG A 27 15.49 -10.14 -7.44
CA ARG A 27 16.92 -10.16 -7.79
C ARG A 27 17.82 -10.46 -6.59
N LEU A 28 17.46 -9.94 -5.41
CA LEU A 28 18.21 -10.17 -4.17
C LEU A 28 17.95 -11.56 -3.58
N PHE A 29 16.75 -12.10 -3.79
CA PHE A 29 16.31 -13.38 -3.23
C PHE A 29 15.69 -14.28 -4.32
N PRO A 30 16.52 -14.99 -5.10
CA PRO A 30 16.05 -15.83 -6.20
C PRO A 30 15.23 -17.06 -5.76
N SER A 31 15.20 -17.39 -4.47
CA SER A 31 14.39 -18.47 -3.89
C SER A 31 12.94 -18.08 -3.60
N ILE A 32 12.61 -16.79 -3.65
CA ILE A 32 11.29 -16.28 -3.31
C ILE A 32 10.47 -16.14 -4.60
N LYS A 33 9.29 -16.78 -4.62
CA LYS A 33 8.33 -16.68 -5.72
C LYS A 33 7.20 -15.76 -5.27
N ILE A 34 7.19 -14.52 -5.75
CA ILE A 34 6.14 -13.52 -5.45
C ILE A 34 5.21 -13.42 -6.66
N ASP A 35 3.92 -13.59 -6.41
CA ASP A 35 2.87 -13.32 -7.39
C ASP A 35 2.40 -11.87 -7.22
N ILE A 36 2.86 -11.02 -8.14
CA ILE A 36 2.62 -9.56 -8.10
C ILE A 36 1.12 -9.27 -8.26
N GLU A 37 0.41 -10.01 -9.12
CA GLU A 37 -1.01 -9.78 -9.37
C GLU A 37 -1.86 -10.18 -8.16
N ALA A 38 -1.54 -11.32 -7.52
CA ALA A 38 -2.23 -11.75 -6.31
C ALA A 38 -2.01 -10.80 -5.13
N GLU A 39 -0.78 -10.29 -4.95
CA GLU A 39 -0.47 -9.27 -3.95
C GLU A 39 -1.21 -7.96 -4.23
N LEU A 40 -1.20 -7.46 -5.47
CA LEU A 40 -1.92 -6.25 -5.85
C LEU A 40 -3.43 -6.37 -5.61
N ALA A 41 -4.03 -7.52 -5.93
CA ALA A 41 -5.44 -7.79 -5.66
C ALA A 41 -5.74 -7.75 -4.15
N ARG A 42 -4.88 -8.35 -3.32
CA ARG A 42 -4.98 -8.26 -1.86
C ARG A 42 -4.84 -6.83 -1.38
N TYR A 43 -3.86 -6.07 -1.87
CA TYR A 43 -3.66 -4.67 -1.49
C TYR A 43 -4.84 -3.79 -1.83
N LYS A 44 -5.51 -4.04 -2.97
CA LYS A 44 -6.74 -3.35 -3.33
C LYS A 44 -7.87 -3.65 -2.34
N GLU A 45 -8.02 -4.91 -1.95
CA GLU A 45 -9.04 -5.30 -0.97
C GLU A 45 -8.74 -4.73 0.43
N TYR A 46 -7.47 -4.67 0.82
CA TYR A 46 -7.04 -3.98 2.03
C TYR A 46 -7.26 -2.48 1.95
N ALA A 47 -7.03 -1.85 0.80
CA ALA A 47 -7.30 -0.42 0.61
C ALA A 47 -8.76 -0.10 0.88
N GLU A 48 -9.69 -0.90 0.36
CA GLU A 48 -11.13 -0.74 0.61
C GLU A 48 -11.50 -0.95 2.09
N LYS A 49 -10.91 -1.95 2.75
CA LYS A 49 -11.11 -2.19 4.19
C LYS A 49 -10.53 -1.07 5.06
N VAL A 50 -9.40 -0.49 4.65
CA VAL A 50 -8.66 0.54 5.40
C VAL A 50 -9.21 1.95 5.14
N ARG A 51 -9.84 2.18 3.97
CA ARG A 51 -10.49 3.43 3.58
C ARG A 51 -11.40 4.06 4.64
N PRO A 52 -12.28 3.33 5.36
CA PRO A 52 -13.10 3.92 6.42
C PRO A 52 -12.29 4.28 7.68
N TYR A 53 -11.16 3.62 7.94
CA TYR A 53 -10.30 3.87 9.11
C TYR A 53 -9.25 4.96 8.85
N VAL A 54 -8.96 5.26 7.59
CA VAL A 54 -8.13 6.41 7.17
C VAL A 54 -9.00 7.67 7.01
N LYS A 55 -9.97 7.84 7.90
CA LYS A 55 -10.59 9.13 8.17
C LYS A 55 -9.95 9.67 9.44
N ASP A 56 -9.01 10.58 9.21
CA ASP A 56 -8.64 11.63 10.17
C ASP A 56 -7.94 11.21 11.47
N THR A 57 -6.72 10.69 11.38
CA THR A 57 -5.80 10.77 12.53
C THR A 57 -5.48 12.23 12.90
N ILE A 58 -5.44 13.15 11.92
CA ILE A 58 -5.20 14.58 12.16
C ILE A 58 -6.41 15.26 12.82
N CYS A 59 -7.65 15.11 12.31
CA CYS A 59 -8.81 15.67 13.03
C CYS A 59 -9.08 14.94 14.36
N PHE A 60 -8.76 13.64 14.50
CA PHE A 60 -8.84 12.97 15.80
C PHE A 60 -7.84 13.55 16.81
N LEU A 61 -6.57 13.74 16.43
CA LEU A 61 -5.57 14.39 17.28
C LEU A 61 -5.95 15.82 17.64
N HIS A 62 -6.48 16.60 16.69
CA HIS A 62 -6.94 17.97 16.94
C HIS A 62 -8.14 18.03 17.90
N THR A 63 -9.00 17.00 17.91
CA THR A 63 -10.15 16.93 18.82
C THR A 63 -9.76 16.38 20.20
N ALA A 64 -8.78 15.47 20.27
CA ALA A 64 -8.29 14.86 21.50
C ALA A 64 -7.34 15.76 22.31
N LEU A 65 -6.74 16.77 21.67
CA LEU A 65 -5.89 17.79 22.33
C LEU A 65 -6.69 19.00 22.85
N ARG A 66 -8.02 18.95 22.83
CA ARG A 66 -8.89 19.97 23.40
C ARG A 66 -9.41 19.58 24.77
#